data_AF-A0A0N9HNB4-F1
#
_entry.id   AF-A0A0N9HNB4-F1
#
_cell.length_a   1.000
_cell.length_b   1.000
_cell.length_c   1.000
_cell.angle_alpha   90.00
_cell.angle_beta   90.00
_cell.angle_gamma   90.00
#
_symmetry.space_group_name_H-M   'P 1'
#
loop_
_entity.id
_entity.type
_entity.pdbx_description
1 polymer ?
#
loop_
_entity_poly.entity_id
_entity_poly.type
_entity_poly.pdbx_seq_one_letter_code
_entity_poly.pdbx_strand_id
1 'polypeptide(L)'
;MGWQDELQSLDEQLSAGQIRAEEYRKRRDELLAAASSGAISLRRVHRQKSPSIANAFSAETKPDTSRSADVTQKVPAGAWQTARPQTPPPPPPPMQASAPPPASPPPPPPASTSTALVPMHGSEVFGNKPSKPGTRESAKVPKFLVAVVVLALVAGGVWWFAFRGGDGSPNTGGVQPDAAPPAATSGELTLDKLPNPTDSQLSTAGVLTVDQAQTNNLIRPDEAAYLSATDLQKIYFRTIVTGNLSYQLFAFQTQTDTGGTRIVSGALERGKRANMVPATIDGLPANVTVTKILVAGAAYYEAVYPIDKGAVRLVVLQSGPNNERQLVNAMKRTAELATASIKPK
;
A
#
# COMPACT_ATOMS: atom_id res chain seq x y z
N MET A 1 6.53 19.90 27.14
CA MET A 1 6.30 18.58 26.53
C MET A 1 6.00 18.81 25.06
N GLY A 2 6.40 17.90 24.18
CA GLY A 2 6.06 18.01 22.76
C GLY A 2 4.60 17.62 22.53
N TRP A 3 3.98 18.12 21.46
CA TRP A 3 2.63 17.69 21.05
C TRP A 3 2.54 16.17 20.82
N GLN A 4 3.67 15.50 20.55
CA GLN A 4 3.79 14.06 20.43
C GLN A 4 3.59 13.34 21.78
N ASP A 5 4.20 13.86 22.85
CA ASP A 5 4.05 13.31 24.21
C ASP A 5 2.58 13.43 24.68
N GLU A 6 1.93 14.54 24.31
CA GLU A 6 0.53 14.80 24.67
C GLU A 6 -0.44 13.88 23.90
N LEU A 7 -0.16 13.53 22.64
CA LEU A 7 -0.93 12.51 21.91
C LEU A 7 -0.76 11.11 22.52
N GLN A 8 0.46 10.75 22.93
CA GLN A 8 0.72 9.46 23.57
C GLN A 8 -0.04 9.32 24.90
N SER A 9 -0.11 10.41 25.69
CA SER A 9 -0.91 10.42 26.91
C SER A 9 -2.41 10.29 26.64
N LEU A 10 -2.93 10.88 25.55
CA LEU A 10 -4.33 10.71 25.16
C LEU A 10 -4.65 9.28 24.72
N ASP A 11 -3.74 8.62 24.00
CA ASP A 11 -3.88 7.21 23.61
C ASP A 11 -3.90 6.29 24.83
N GLU A 12 -3.01 6.53 25.80
CA GLU A 12 -2.98 5.78 27.06
C GLU A 12 -4.28 5.95 27.85
N GLN A 13 -4.79 7.19 27.98
CA GLN A 13 -6.06 7.48 28.64
C GLN A 13 -7.27 6.83 27.92
N LEU A 14 -7.25 6.76 26.59
CA LEU A 14 -8.30 6.08 25.82
C LEU A 14 -8.26 4.57 26.06
N SER A 15 -7.06 3.98 26.04
CA SER A 15 -6.86 2.54 26.29
C SER A 15 -7.21 2.13 27.72
N ALA A 16 -6.97 3.01 28.69
CA ALA A 16 -7.35 2.84 30.09
C ALA A 16 -8.86 3.09 30.34
N GLY A 17 -9.61 3.51 29.32
CA GLY A 17 -11.03 3.84 29.43
C GLY A 17 -11.33 5.09 30.27
N GLN A 18 -10.32 5.93 30.52
CA GLN A 18 -10.46 7.17 31.29
C GLN A 18 -11.14 8.28 30.48
N ILE A 19 -11.01 8.24 29.16
CA ILE A 19 -11.70 9.14 28.23
C ILE A 19 -12.52 8.35 27.21
N ARG A 20 -13.62 8.94 26.75
CA ARG A 20 -14.44 8.36 25.68
C ARG A 20 -13.87 8.70 24.30
N ALA A 21 -14.24 7.91 23.30
CA ALA A 21 -13.76 8.06 21.93
C ALA A 21 -14.08 9.45 21.34
N GLU A 22 -15.21 10.07 21.71
CA GLU A 22 -15.57 11.42 21.25
C GLU A 22 -14.65 12.50 21.84
N GLU A 23 -14.31 12.36 23.13
CA GLU A 23 -13.44 13.31 23.84
C GLU A 23 -11.99 13.20 23.36
N TYR A 24 -11.54 11.98 23.08
CA TYR A 24 -10.23 11.74 22.45
C TYR A 24 -10.10 12.48 21.11
N ARG A 25 -11.10 12.35 20.21
CA ARG A 25 -11.07 13.03 18.89
C ARG A 25 -10.99 14.54 19.06
N LYS A 26 -11.81 15.11 19.96
CA LYS A 26 -11.83 16.55 20.21
C LYS A 26 -10.48 17.07 20.70
N ARG A 27 -9.85 16.41 21.68
CA ARG A 27 -8.54 16.82 22.23
C ARG A 27 -7.41 16.60 21.23
N ARG A 28 -7.43 15.51 20.47
CA ARG A 28 -6.47 15.26 19.39
C ARG A 28 -6.53 16.35 18.32
N ASP A 29 -7.73 16.74 17.89
CA ASP A 29 -7.90 17.79 16.90
C ASP A 29 -7.44 19.16 17.42
N GLU A 30 -7.70 19.45 18.70
CA GLU A 30 -7.20 20.67 19.37
C GLU A 30 -5.67 20.71 19.46
N LEU A 31 -5.03 19.60 19.80
CA LEU A 31 -3.56 19.48 19.83
C LEU A 31 -2.94 19.63 18.44
N LEU A 32 -3.54 19.00 17.43
CA LEU A 32 -3.07 19.13 16.05
C LEU A 32 -3.32 20.54 15.50
N ALA A 33 -4.42 21.19 15.88
CA ALA A 33 -4.69 22.60 15.55
C ALA A 33 -3.68 23.54 16.22
N ALA A 34 -3.34 23.31 17.49
CA ALA A 34 -2.33 24.09 18.21
C ALA A 34 -0.93 23.90 17.60
N ALA A 35 -0.58 22.67 17.21
CA ALA A 35 0.70 22.36 16.57
C ALA A 35 0.80 22.93 15.13
N SER A 36 -0.30 22.92 14.38
CA SER A 36 -0.36 23.44 13.01
C SER A 36 -0.49 24.97 12.93
N SER A 37 -1.02 25.61 13.97
CA SER A 37 -1.14 27.07 14.04
C SER A 37 0.20 27.79 14.20
N GLY A 38 1.31 27.05 14.27
CA GLY A 38 2.65 27.60 14.34
C GLY A 38 2.84 28.36 15.65
N ALA A 39 3.55 27.75 16.61
CA ALA A 39 4.13 28.51 17.69
C ALA A 39 5.10 29.55 17.10
N ILE A 40 4.57 30.73 16.77
CA ILE A 40 5.29 31.98 16.89
C ILE A 40 5.67 32.02 18.37
N SER A 41 6.83 31.44 18.68
CA SER A 41 7.60 31.87 19.82
C SER A 41 7.83 33.35 19.61
N LEU A 42 6.93 34.18 20.16
CA LEU A 42 7.27 35.52 20.62
C LEU A 42 8.33 35.32 21.70
N ARG A 43 9.56 35.06 21.26
CA ARG A 43 10.77 35.20 22.06
C ARG A 43 10.84 36.68 22.36
N ARG A 44 10.22 37.05 23.47
CA ARG A 44 10.31 38.37 24.09
C ARG A 44 11.80 38.70 24.19
N VAL A 45 12.26 39.58 23.30
CA VAL A 45 13.60 40.14 23.31
C VAL A 45 13.74 40.88 24.64
N HIS A 46 14.44 40.27 25.58
CA HIS A 46 14.95 40.98 26.74
C HIS A 46 16.08 41.88 26.22
N ARG A 47 15.73 43.14 26.03
CA ARG A 47 16.62 44.23 25.59
C ARG A 47 17.58 44.53 26.74
N GLN A 48 18.72 43.85 26.76
CA GLN A 48 19.82 44.19 27.68
C GLN A 48 20.78 45.17 26.98
N LYS A 49 21.06 46.25 27.72
CA LYS A 49 21.75 47.49 27.35
C LYS A 49 23.26 47.26 27.17
N SER A 50 23.83 47.88 26.13
CA SER A 50 25.26 47.97 25.75
C SER A 50 26.17 48.60 26.84
N PRO A 51 27.47 48.90 26.57
CA PRO A 51 28.59 48.09 26.05
C PRO A 51 29.83 48.18 26.99
N SER A 52 30.90 47.41 26.75
CA SER A 52 32.25 47.85 27.15
C SER A 52 33.36 47.23 26.28
N ILE A 53 34.31 48.10 25.96
CA ILE A 53 35.52 47.95 25.15
C ILE A 53 36.63 47.45 26.08
N ALA A 54 37.40 46.41 25.70
CA ALA A 54 38.84 46.28 25.99
C ALA A 54 39.42 44.93 25.53
N ASN A 55 40.70 44.98 25.14
CA ASN A 55 41.68 43.90 24.98
C ASN A 55 41.91 43.29 23.58
N ALA A 56 42.50 44.12 22.72
CA ALA A 56 43.94 44.07 22.35
C ALA A 56 44.77 42.79 22.60
N PHE A 57 45.46 42.38 21.52
CA PHE A 57 46.82 41.84 21.39
C PHE A 57 47.20 40.42 21.88
N SER A 58 47.52 39.55 20.90
CA SER A 58 48.76 38.74 20.74
C SER A 58 48.46 37.62 19.73
N ALA A 59 49.34 37.05 18.91
CA ALA A 59 50.62 37.35 18.29
C ALA A 59 50.88 36.15 17.35
N GLU A 60 51.71 36.33 16.32
CA GLU A 60 52.53 35.28 15.70
C GLU A 60 51.87 33.99 15.15
N THR A 61 51.67 33.91 13.83
CA THR A 61 52.13 32.74 13.04
C THR A 61 52.13 33.03 11.54
N LYS A 62 53.35 33.01 10.97
CA LYS A 62 53.65 32.88 9.53
C LYS A 62 53.26 31.46 9.08
N PRO A 63 52.89 31.23 7.79
CA PRO A 63 53.92 30.74 6.86
C PRO A 63 53.70 31.13 5.38
N ASP A 64 54.63 30.60 4.58
CA ASP A 64 55.12 31.01 3.27
C ASP A 64 54.18 30.99 2.05
N THR A 65 54.54 31.90 1.14
CA THR A 65 54.33 31.91 -0.31
C THR A 65 54.82 30.64 -1.00
N SER A 66 53.95 29.98 -1.78
CA SER A 66 54.21 29.56 -3.19
C SER A 66 53.13 28.60 -3.72
N ARG A 67 52.21 29.11 -4.55
CA ARG A 67 51.86 28.51 -5.86
C ARG A 67 50.80 29.32 -6.57
N SER A 68 51.22 29.89 -7.70
CA SER A 68 50.36 30.31 -8.80
C SER A 68 49.52 29.14 -9.29
N ALA A 69 48.21 29.35 -9.38
CA ALA A 69 47.36 28.72 -10.38
C ALA A 69 46.23 29.70 -10.70
N ASP A 70 46.42 30.36 -11.83
CA ASP A 70 45.47 31.19 -12.55
C ASP A 70 44.30 30.32 -13.02
N VAL A 71 43.10 30.56 -12.48
CA VAL A 71 41.84 30.05 -13.04
C VAL A 71 40.82 31.18 -13.03
N THR A 72 40.85 31.95 -14.11
CA THR A 72 39.80 32.91 -14.46
C THR A 72 38.55 32.15 -14.89
N GLN A 73 37.60 31.92 -13.97
CA GLN A 73 36.27 31.40 -14.31
C GLN A 73 35.33 32.57 -14.67
N LYS A 74 35.08 32.75 -15.97
CA LYS A 74 34.02 33.63 -16.48
C LYS A 74 32.65 32.98 -16.22
N VAL A 75 31.84 33.59 -15.36
CA VAL A 75 30.41 33.27 -15.22
C VAL A 75 29.63 34.17 -16.18
N PRO A 76 28.79 33.64 -17.10
CA PRO A 76 27.90 34.46 -17.91
C PRO A 76 26.79 35.05 -17.04
N ALA A 77 26.65 36.37 -17.08
CA ALA A 77 25.48 37.08 -16.61
C ALA A 77 24.38 37.00 -17.68
N GLY A 78 23.31 36.24 -17.41
CA GLY A 78 22.14 36.22 -18.30
C GLY A 78 21.06 35.24 -17.85
N ALA A 79 19.84 35.77 -17.68
CA ALA A 79 18.57 35.07 -17.55
C ALA A 79 18.11 34.57 -16.16
N TRP A 80 17.97 35.49 -15.21
CA TRP A 80 16.85 35.42 -14.26
C TRP A 80 15.68 36.22 -14.84
N GLN A 81 14.85 35.57 -15.64
CA GLN A 81 13.53 36.11 -15.99
C GLN A 81 12.56 35.76 -14.87
N THR A 82 12.16 36.79 -14.14
CA THR A 82 11.09 36.77 -13.14
C THR A 82 9.80 36.27 -13.78
N ALA A 83 9.37 35.06 -13.42
CA ALA A 83 8.07 34.54 -13.79
C ALA A 83 6.97 35.43 -13.19
N ARG A 84 6.14 36.03 -14.05
CA ARG A 84 4.94 36.79 -13.66
C ARG A 84 3.95 35.88 -12.90
N PRO A 85 3.31 36.37 -11.83
CA PRO A 85 2.19 35.67 -11.21
C PRO A 85 1.03 35.57 -12.22
N GLN A 86 0.60 34.34 -12.51
CA GLN A 86 -0.59 34.08 -13.31
C GLN A 86 -1.83 34.39 -12.48
N THR A 87 -2.71 35.23 -13.01
CA THR A 87 -4.04 35.50 -12.47
C THR A 87 -4.90 34.23 -12.49
N PRO A 88 -5.66 33.96 -11.41
CA PRO A 88 -6.55 32.79 -11.35
C PRO A 88 -7.69 32.89 -12.38
N PRO A 89 -8.14 31.76 -12.94
CA PRO A 89 -9.26 31.73 -13.89
C PRO A 89 -10.58 32.15 -13.22
N PRO A 90 -11.49 32.81 -13.97
CA PRO A 90 -12.80 33.21 -13.46
C PRO A 90 -13.69 31.99 -13.12
N PRO A 91 -14.59 32.12 -12.14
CA PRO A 91 -15.49 31.04 -11.74
C PRO A 91 -16.48 30.66 -12.87
N PRO A 92 -16.86 29.38 -12.97
CA PRO A 92 -17.86 28.94 -13.94
C PRO A 92 -19.24 29.53 -13.65
N PRO A 93 -20.07 29.77 -14.69
CA PRO A 93 -21.43 30.26 -14.51
C PRO A 93 -22.32 29.24 -13.77
N PRO A 94 -23.31 29.68 -12.99
CA PRO A 94 -24.21 28.80 -12.26
C PRO A 94 -25.06 27.98 -13.25
N MET A 95 -24.91 26.65 -13.19
CA MET A 95 -25.80 25.72 -13.89
C MET A 95 -27.21 25.82 -13.28
N GLN A 96 -28.18 26.23 -14.10
CA GLN A 96 -29.59 26.18 -13.74
C GLN A 96 -30.01 24.73 -13.50
N ALA A 97 -30.54 24.48 -12.29
CA ALA A 97 -31.17 23.23 -11.92
C ALA A 97 -32.35 22.96 -12.86
N SER A 98 -32.23 21.92 -13.69
CA SER A 98 -33.34 21.41 -14.50
C SER A 98 -34.31 20.67 -13.58
N ALA A 99 -35.57 21.07 -13.61
CA ALA A 99 -36.64 20.44 -12.83
C ALA A 99 -36.85 18.96 -13.24
N PRO A 100 -37.21 18.06 -12.29
CA PRO A 100 -37.49 16.67 -12.59
C PRO A 100 -38.81 16.52 -13.37
N PRO A 101 -38.90 15.57 -14.33
CA PRO A 101 -40.13 15.28 -15.04
C PRO A 101 -41.19 14.62 -14.11
N PRO A 102 -42.48 14.83 -14.37
CA PRO A 102 -43.57 14.27 -13.58
C PRO A 102 -43.67 12.74 -13.73
N ALA A 103 -43.94 12.07 -12.61
CA ALA A 103 -44.09 10.62 -12.50
C ALA A 103 -45.28 10.09 -13.33
N SER A 104 -45.05 9.01 -14.07
CA SER A 104 -46.10 8.26 -14.77
C SER A 104 -46.94 7.42 -13.78
N PRO A 105 -48.25 7.26 -14.00
CA PRO A 105 -49.11 6.46 -13.13
C PRO A 105 -48.85 4.95 -13.26
N PRO A 106 -49.10 4.16 -12.20
CA PRO A 106 -48.87 2.72 -12.19
C PRO A 106 -49.90 1.94 -13.05
N PRO A 107 -49.50 0.79 -13.64
CA PRO A 107 -50.40 -0.06 -14.40
C PRO A 107 -51.40 -0.84 -13.51
N PRO A 108 -52.59 -1.21 -14.03
CA PRO A 108 -53.61 -1.94 -13.29
C PRO A 108 -53.24 -3.42 -13.06
N PRO A 109 -53.76 -4.06 -12.00
CA PRO A 109 -53.49 -5.46 -11.68
C PRO A 109 -54.23 -6.43 -12.63
N PRO A 110 -53.64 -7.60 -12.96
CA PRO A 110 -54.30 -8.60 -13.78
C PRO A 110 -55.41 -9.35 -13.02
N ALA A 111 -56.53 -9.56 -13.72
CA ALA A 111 -57.69 -10.31 -13.26
C ALA A 111 -57.36 -11.80 -13.06
N SER A 112 -57.83 -12.34 -11.93
CA SER A 112 -57.76 -13.77 -11.61
C SER A 112 -58.92 -14.50 -12.28
N THR A 113 -58.61 -15.43 -13.20
CA THR A 113 -59.59 -16.42 -13.68
C THR A 113 -59.31 -17.75 -13.01
N SER A 114 -60.29 -18.18 -12.22
CA SER A 114 -60.36 -19.47 -11.56
C SER A 114 -61.03 -20.52 -12.46
N THR A 115 -60.64 -21.77 -12.21
CA THR A 115 -61.43 -23.01 -12.40
C THR A 115 -61.37 -23.72 -13.76
N ALA A 116 -60.76 -24.90 -13.77
CA ALA A 116 -61.37 -26.10 -14.35
C ALA A 116 -60.80 -27.36 -13.67
N LEU A 117 -61.72 -28.19 -13.17
CA LEU A 117 -61.51 -29.46 -12.49
C LEU A 117 -61.17 -30.59 -13.48
N VAL A 118 -60.30 -31.52 -13.07
CA VAL A 118 -60.27 -32.91 -13.57
C VAL A 118 -60.02 -33.85 -12.38
N PRO A 119 -60.76 -34.96 -12.23
CA PRO A 119 -60.71 -35.81 -11.02
C PRO A 119 -59.76 -37.01 -11.14
N MET A 120 -59.15 -37.31 -9.98
CA MET A 120 -58.74 -38.59 -9.39
C MET A 120 -57.90 -39.61 -10.19
N HIS A 121 -56.82 -40.06 -9.54
CA HIS A 121 -56.35 -41.44 -9.29
C HIS A 121 -54.91 -41.24 -8.77
N GLY A 122 -54.50 -41.53 -7.53
CA GLY A 122 -54.71 -42.74 -6.72
C GLY A 122 -53.34 -43.42 -6.62
N SER A 123 -52.79 -43.52 -5.39
CA SER A 123 -51.48 -44.09 -5.00
C SER A 123 -50.22 -43.35 -5.47
N GLU A 124 -49.54 -42.63 -4.57
CA GLU A 124 -48.21 -43.01 -4.05
C GLU A 124 -48.03 -42.37 -2.66
N VAL A 125 -47.51 -43.19 -1.76
CA VAL A 125 -47.44 -42.98 -0.32
C VAL A 125 -46.14 -42.23 -0.01
N PHE A 126 -46.11 -41.51 1.12
CA PHE A 126 -44.94 -40.83 1.74
C PHE A 126 -44.70 -39.34 1.37
N GLY A 127 -45.12 -38.44 2.27
CA GLY A 127 -44.28 -37.33 2.70
C GLY A 127 -44.66 -35.91 2.27
N ASN A 128 -45.60 -35.28 2.98
CA ASN A 128 -45.87 -33.84 2.92
C ASN A 128 -44.67 -32.98 3.38
N LYS A 129 -44.28 -31.97 2.59
CA LYS A 129 -44.52 -30.55 2.94
C LYS A 129 -44.30 -29.58 1.76
N PRO A 130 -45.08 -28.47 1.69
CA PRO A 130 -45.28 -27.68 0.49
C PRO A 130 -44.22 -26.59 0.24
N SER A 131 -43.94 -26.40 -1.04
CA SER A 131 -43.17 -25.32 -1.65
C SER A 131 -43.79 -23.94 -1.35
N LYS A 132 -42.99 -23.03 -0.76
CA LYS A 132 -43.29 -21.59 -0.74
C LYS A 132 -42.79 -20.94 -2.04
N PRO A 133 -43.57 -20.04 -2.67
CA PRO A 133 -43.11 -19.26 -3.80
C PRO A 133 -42.36 -17.99 -3.35
N GLY A 134 -41.27 -17.69 -4.06
CA GLY A 134 -40.78 -16.32 -4.30
C GLY A 134 -40.33 -15.51 -3.10
N THR A 135 -39.10 -15.72 -2.65
CA THR A 135 -38.32 -14.65 -1.99
C THR A 135 -37.14 -14.35 -2.88
N ARG A 136 -37.07 -13.11 -3.39
CA ARG A 136 -35.90 -12.56 -4.08
C ARG A 136 -34.67 -12.92 -3.26
N GLU A 137 -33.78 -13.72 -3.81
CA GLU A 137 -32.43 -13.87 -3.31
C GLU A 137 -31.78 -12.48 -3.34
N SER A 138 -31.70 -11.84 -2.17
CA SER A 138 -30.67 -10.83 -1.95
C SER A 138 -29.34 -11.54 -2.21
N ALA A 139 -28.68 -11.15 -3.30
CA ALA A 139 -27.37 -11.63 -3.67
C ALA A 139 -26.45 -11.53 -2.45
N LYS A 140 -26.20 -12.68 -1.80
CA LYS A 140 -25.23 -12.79 -0.73
C LYS A 140 -23.89 -12.56 -1.37
N VAL A 141 -23.37 -11.33 -1.29
CA VAL A 141 -21.97 -11.07 -1.60
C VAL A 141 -21.17 -12.03 -0.71
N PRO A 142 -20.37 -12.94 -1.30
CA PRO A 142 -19.63 -13.92 -0.51
C PRO A 142 -18.72 -13.15 0.45
N LYS A 143 -18.76 -13.48 1.75
CA LYS A 143 -17.98 -12.82 2.82
C LYS A 143 -16.48 -12.70 2.49
N PHE A 144 -15.96 -13.58 1.63
CA PHE A 144 -14.60 -13.55 1.09
C PHE A 144 -14.26 -12.29 0.30
N LEU A 145 -15.23 -11.71 -0.38
CA LEU A 145 -15.06 -10.60 -1.32
C LEU A 145 -15.04 -9.25 -0.59
N VAL A 146 -15.83 -9.13 0.48
CA VAL A 146 -15.75 -8.02 1.45
C VAL A 146 -14.41 -8.04 2.20
N ALA A 147 -13.90 -9.22 2.56
CA ALA A 147 -12.60 -9.32 3.23
C ALA A 147 -11.43 -8.87 2.34
N VAL A 148 -11.46 -9.09 1.01
CA VAL A 148 -10.41 -8.63 0.08
C VAL A 148 -10.43 -7.11 -0.07
N VAL A 149 -11.62 -6.51 -0.17
CA VAL A 149 -11.76 -5.05 -0.24
C VAL A 149 -11.38 -4.39 1.10
N VAL A 150 -11.75 -5.00 2.23
CA VAL A 150 -11.35 -4.51 3.56
C VAL A 150 -9.85 -4.66 3.78
N LEU A 151 -9.21 -5.76 3.36
CA LEU A 151 -7.75 -5.90 3.45
C LEU A 151 -7.02 -4.87 2.57
N ALA A 152 -7.56 -4.59 1.38
CA ALA A 152 -7.05 -3.55 0.49
C ALA A 152 -7.17 -2.14 1.07
N LEU A 153 -8.25 -1.85 1.80
CA LEU A 153 -8.46 -0.56 2.47
C LEU A 153 -7.66 -0.44 3.78
N VAL A 154 -7.47 -1.54 4.50
CA VAL A 154 -6.68 -1.58 5.76
C VAL A 154 -5.18 -1.49 5.48
N ALA A 155 -4.69 -2.07 4.36
CA ALA A 155 -3.30 -1.94 3.93
C ALA A 155 -2.90 -0.49 3.59
N GLY A 156 -3.86 0.40 3.28
CA GLY A 156 -3.59 1.83 3.07
C GLY A 156 -3.69 2.69 4.34
N GLY A 157 -4.48 2.28 5.33
CA GLY A 157 -4.83 3.14 6.48
C GLY A 157 -4.10 2.85 7.79
N VAL A 158 -3.75 1.59 8.07
CA VAL A 158 -3.26 1.18 9.41
C VAL A 158 -1.73 1.17 9.51
N TRP A 159 -1.03 1.17 8.38
CA TRP A 159 0.39 0.84 8.36
C TRP A 159 1.34 2.03 8.60
N TRP A 160 0.82 3.27 8.61
CA TRP A 160 1.64 4.47 8.88
C TRP A 160 2.12 4.59 10.34
N PHE A 161 1.47 3.91 11.30
CA PHE A 161 1.79 4.04 12.73
C PHE A 161 2.65 2.91 13.31
N ALA A 162 2.75 1.75 12.66
CA ALA A 162 3.51 0.61 13.20
C ALA A 162 5.03 0.66 12.92
N PHE A 163 5.49 1.53 11.99
CA PHE A 163 6.90 1.60 11.57
C PHE A 163 7.67 2.84 12.03
N ARG A 164 7.09 3.68 12.91
CA ARG A 164 7.73 4.92 13.38
C ARG A 164 8.18 4.92 14.85
N GLY A 165 7.93 3.85 15.60
CA GLY A 165 8.30 3.74 17.01
C GLY A 165 9.31 2.62 17.22
N GLY A 166 10.60 2.96 17.28
CA GLY A 166 11.62 1.96 17.52
C GLY A 166 13.02 2.49 17.77
N ASP A 167 13.19 3.59 18.52
CA ASP A 167 14.50 3.98 19.05
C ASP A 167 14.38 4.36 20.54
N GLY A 168 15.13 3.66 21.40
CA GLY A 168 15.35 4.13 22.76
C GLY A 168 15.68 3.07 23.81
N SER A 169 16.83 2.40 23.70
CA SER A 169 17.59 2.06 24.92
C SER A 169 19.09 2.01 24.62
N PRO A 170 19.93 2.72 25.40
CA PRO A 170 21.36 2.84 25.13
C PRO A 170 22.13 1.71 25.81
N ASN A 171 23.11 1.09 25.12
CA ASN A 171 24.32 0.67 25.81
C ASN A 171 25.52 0.39 24.89
N THR A 172 26.61 1.09 25.24
CA THR A 172 28.02 0.67 25.29
C THR A 172 28.70 0.03 24.08
N GLY A 173 29.77 0.71 23.67
CA GLY A 173 30.62 0.36 22.53
C GLY A 173 31.43 -0.92 22.69
N GLY A 174 31.69 -1.52 21.53
CA GLY A 174 32.75 -2.49 21.28
C GLY A 174 33.26 -2.25 19.87
N VAL A 175 34.55 -1.96 19.73
CA VAL A 175 35.24 -1.85 18.44
C VAL A 175 35.41 -3.26 17.90
N GLN A 176 34.77 -3.56 16.76
CA GLN A 176 34.94 -4.82 16.04
C GLN A 176 35.89 -4.58 14.84
N PRO A 177 36.94 -5.41 14.64
CA PRO A 177 37.90 -5.21 13.57
C PRO A 177 37.28 -5.44 12.19
N ASP A 178 37.69 -4.58 11.26
CA ASP A 178 37.26 -4.50 9.87
C ASP A 178 37.60 -5.80 9.12
N ALA A 179 36.57 -6.63 8.89
CA ALA A 179 36.66 -7.79 8.00
C ALA A 179 36.13 -7.37 6.63
N ALA A 180 36.96 -7.55 5.60
CA ALA A 180 36.63 -7.22 4.22
C ALA A 180 35.27 -7.83 3.81
N PRO A 181 34.41 -7.08 3.09
CA PRO A 181 33.09 -7.54 2.74
C PRO A 181 33.17 -8.81 1.88
N PRO A 182 32.42 -9.89 2.21
CA PRO A 182 32.38 -11.08 1.38
C PRO A 182 31.84 -10.70 -0.01
N ALA A 183 32.53 -11.19 -1.05
CA ALA A 183 32.11 -10.99 -2.42
C ALA A 183 30.65 -11.46 -2.60
N ALA A 184 29.78 -10.54 -3.04
CA ALA A 184 28.38 -10.84 -3.29
C ALA A 184 28.27 -11.94 -4.35
N THR A 185 27.85 -13.14 -3.95
CA THR A 185 27.50 -14.22 -4.88
C THR A 185 26.37 -13.73 -5.77
N SER A 186 26.59 -13.64 -7.09
CA SER A 186 25.68 -13.02 -8.06
C SER A 186 24.28 -13.66 -8.19
N GLY A 187 23.98 -14.73 -7.43
CA GLY A 187 22.68 -15.39 -7.39
C GLY A 187 21.83 -15.07 -6.17
N GLU A 188 22.31 -14.26 -5.21
CA GLU A 188 21.54 -13.95 -4.01
C GLU A 188 20.46 -12.89 -4.28
N LEU A 189 19.26 -13.12 -3.77
CA LEU A 189 18.15 -12.18 -3.86
C LEU A 189 18.39 -11.04 -2.87
N THR A 190 18.19 -9.81 -3.31
CA THR A 190 18.44 -8.61 -2.51
C THR A 190 17.33 -7.59 -2.77
N LEU A 191 17.14 -6.64 -1.85
CA LEU A 191 16.00 -5.71 -1.91
C LEU A 191 16.07 -4.74 -3.10
N ASP A 192 17.28 -4.40 -3.55
CA ASP A 192 17.55 -3.58 -4.74
C ASP A 192 17.07 -4.25 -6.04
N LYS A 193 16.96 -5.59 -6.05
CA LYS A 193 16.41 -6.32 -7.19
C LYS A 193 14.88 -6.21 -7.29
N LEU A 194 14.16 -5.75 -6.26
CA LEU A 194 12.72 -5.52 -6.35
C LEU A 194 12.46 -4.11 -6.91
N PRO A 195 12.02 -3.99 -8.18
CA PRO A 195 11.84 -2.69 -8.82
C PRO A 195 10.69 -1.91 -8.19
N ASN A 196 10.73 -0.59 -8.32
CA ASN A 196 9.56 0.25 -8.11
C ASN A 196 8.79 0.36 -9.45
N PRO A 197 7.58 -0.21 -9.58
CA PRO A 197 6.80 -0.14 -10.81
C PRO A 197 6.23 1.26 -11.08
N THR A 198 6.35 2.18 -10.13
CA THR A 198 5.91 3.57 -10.26
C THR A 198 7.07 4.53 -9.96
N ASP A 199 6.85 5.80 -10.25
CA ASP A 199 7.78 6.88 -9.89
C ASP A 199 7.50 7.43 -8.48
N SER A 200 6.62 6.77 -7.72
CA SER A 200 6.25 7.20 -6.38
C SER A 200 7.39 6.96 -5.39
N GLN A 201 7.79 8.01 -4.68
CA GLN A 201 8.70 7.91 -3.54
C GLN A 201 8.02 7.27 -2.32
N LEU A 202 6.68 7.22 -2.30
CA LEU A 202 5.90 6.54 -1.27
C LEU A 202 5.83 5.04 -1.58
N SER A 203 7.00 4.41 -1.54
CA SER A 203 7.15 2.96 -1.57
C SER A 203 7.64 2.51 -0.22
N THR A 204 7.14 1.38 0.25
CA THR A 204 7.76 0.71 1.38
C THR A 204 8.31 -0.63 0.97
N ALA A 205 9.51 -0.93 1.46
CA ALA A 205 10.24 -2.11 1.14
C ALA A 205 10.94 -2.65 2.39
N GLY A 206 11.18 -3.95 2.41
CA GLY A 206 11.89 -4.58 3.53
C GLY A 206 12.12 -6.05 3.32
N VAL A 207 12.74 -6.66 4.32
CA VAL A 207 13.01 -8.10 4.39
C VAL A 207 12.32 -8.64 5.63
N LEU A 208 11.55 -9.70 5.47
CA LEU A 208 10.71 -10.28 6.53
C LEU A 208 10.85 -11.79 6.58
N THR A 209 10.56 -12.35 7.76
CA THR A 209 10.19 -13.77 7.91
C THR A 209 8.71 -14.00 7.58
N VAL A 210 8.28 -15.26 7.48
CA VAL A 210 6.86 -15.60 7.30
C VAL A 210 6.01 -15.04 8.44
N ASP A 211 6.44 -15.25 9.69
CA ASP A 211 5.71 -14.79 10.88
C ASP A 211 5.57 -13.27 10.92
N GLN A 212 6.64 -12.55 10.56
CA GLN A 212 6.61 -11.09 10.48
C GLN A 212 5.68 -10.62 9.35
N ALA A 213 5.73 -11.25 8.17
CA ALA A 213 4.86 -10.91 7.06
C ALA A 213 3.38 -11.17 7.40
N GLN A 214 3.08 -12.25 8.14
CA GLN A 214 1.73 -12.56 8.61
C GLN A 214 1.28 -11.57 9.69
N THR A 215 2.13 -11.28 10.67
CA THR A 215 1.85 -10.30 11.75
C THR A 215 1.58 -8.91 11.18
N ASN A 216 2.30 -8.54 10.12
CA ASN A 216 2.13 -7.27 9.41
C ASN A 216 0.96 -7.29 8.42
N ASN A 217 0.18 -8.37 8.34
CA ASN A 217 -0.92 -8.56 7.39
C ASN A 217 -0.52 -8.40 5.91
N LEU A 218 0.76 -8.64 5.58
CA LEU A 218 1.28 -8.62 4.21
C LEU A 218 1.01 -9.94 3.49
N ILE A 219 0.90 -11.03 4.25
CA ILE A 219 0.46 -12.33 3.76
C ILE A 219 -0.69 -12.83 4.63
N ARG A 220 -1.54 -13.67 4.04
CA ARG A 220 -2.68 -14.28 4.73
C ARG A 220 -2.25 -15.57 5.46
N PRO A 221 -3.01 -16.04 6.46
CA PRO A 221 -2.71 -17.30 7.15
C PRO A 221 -2.63 -18.53 6.24
N ASP A 222 -3.49 -18.59 5.21
CA ASP A 222 -3.48 -19.68 4.23
C ASP A 222 -2.25 -19.63 3.30
N GLU A 223 -1.69 -18.44 3.11
CA GLU A 223 -0.41 -18.26 2.42
C GLU A 223 0.79 -18.60 3.32
N ALA A 224 0.79 -18.11 4.56
CA ALA A 224 1.81 -18.46 5.54
C ALA A 224 1.94 -19.98 5.70
N ALA A 225 0.82 -20.71 5.70
CA ALA A 225 0.81 -22.16 5.81
C ALA A 225 1.62 -22.86 4.71
N TYR A 226 1.47 -22.49 3.43
CA TYR A 226 2.27 -23.12 2.37
C TYR A 226 3.69 -22.58 2.32
N LEU A 227 3.94 -21.32 2.69
CA LEU A 227 5.28 -20.74 2.74
C LEU A 227 6.13 -21.42 3.82
N SER A 228 5.57 -21.66 5.01
CA SER A 228 6.25 -22.38 6.12
C SER A 228 6.44 -23.87 5.85
N ALA A 229 5.70 -24.45 4.91
CA ALA A 229 5.90 -25.83 4.45
C ALA A 229 7.04 -25.96 3.41
N THR A 230 7.72 -24.85 3.08
CA THR A 230 8.90 -24.84 2.21
C THR A 230 10.17 -24.55 3.00
N ASP A 231 11.30 -24.57 2.30
CA ASP A 231 12.63 -24.17 2.74
C ASP A 231 12.89 -22.66 2.57
N LEU A 232 11.85 -21.85 2.80
CA LEU A 232 11.89 -20.40 2.69
C LEU A 232 12.78 -19.80 3.79
N GLN A 233 13.69 -18.91 3.38
CA GLN A 233 14.62 -18.23 4.26
C GLN A 233 14.20 -16.77 4.52
N LYS A 234 13.84 -16.04 3.47
CA LYS A 234 13.56 -14.60 3.52
C LYS A 234 12.46 -14.21 2.53
N ILE A 235 11.67 -13.21 2.90
CA ILE A 235 10.69 -12.55 2.06
C ILE A 235 11.16 -11.12 1.84
N TYR A 236 11.57 -10.81 0.62
CA TYR A 236 11.80 -9.44 0.19
C TYR A 236 10.48 -8.90 -0.31
N PHE A 237 10.04 -7.74 0.17
CA PHE A 237 8.78 -7.16 -0.26
C PHE A 237 8.93 -5.69 -0.63
N ARG A 238 8.04 -5.25 -1.52
CA ARG A 238 7.80 -3.85 -1.82
C ARG A 238 6.32 -3.60 -2.04
N THR A 239 5.77 -2.60 -1.37
CA THR A 239 4.39 -2.13 -1.55
C THR A 239 4.35 -0.68 -1.99
N ILE A 240 3.47 -0.37 -2.93
CA ILE A 240 3.23 1.00 -3.41
C ILE A 240 1.73 1.21 -3.59
N VAL A 241 1.22 2.36 -3.18
CA VAL A 241 -0.14 2.80 -3.47
C VAL A 241 -0.08 4.07 -4.30
N THR A 242 -0.83 4.13 -5.40
CA THR A 242 -0.88 5.29 -6.28
C THR A 242 -2.27 5.42 -6.87
N GLY A 243 -3.01 6.46 -6.45
CA GLY A 243 -4.41 6.63 -6.82
C GLY A 243 -5.26 5.46 -6.34
N ASN A 244 -5.98 4.82 -7.26
CA ASN A 244 -6.79 3.64 -6.98
C ASN A 244 -6.06 2.30 -7.18
N LEU A 245 -4.76 2.33 -7.45
CA LEU A 245 -3.95 1.13 -7.63
C LEU A 245 -3.05 0.87 -6.41
N SER A 246 -2.95 -0.41 -6.03
CA SER A 246 -1.96 -0.92 -5.09
C SER A 246 -1.12 -1.99 -5.76
N TYR A 247 0.19 -1.88 -5.61
CA TYR A 247 1.20 -2.80 -6.10
C TYR A 247 1.83 -3.50 -4.90
N GLN A 248 1.94 -4.82 -4.96
CA GLN A 248 2.71 -5.60 -3.98
C GLN A 248 3.63 -6.55 -4.72
N LEU A 249 4.92 -6.43 -4.48
CA LEU A 249 5.95 -7.27 -5.05
C LEU A 249 6.56 -8.07 -3.91
N PHE A 250 6.57 -9.37 -4.06
CA PHE A 250 7.22 -10.30 -3.15
C PHE A 250 8.24 -11.11 -3.93
N ALA A 251 9.44 -11.23 -3.40
CA ALA A 251 10.41 -12.19 -3.86
C ALA A 251 10.81 -13.06 -2.67
N PHE A 252 10.59 -14.34 -2.84
CA PHE A 252 10.77 -15.38 -1.84
C PHE A 252 12.12 -16.05 -2.09
N GLN A 253 13.01 -16.07 -1.10
CA GLN A 253 14.30 -16.75 -1.19
C GLN A 253 14.22 -18.10 -0.49
N THR A 254 14.47 -19.18 -1.22
CA THR A 254 14.51 -20.55 -0.69
C THR A 254 15.92 -21.12 -0.66
N GLN A 255 16.15 -22.16 0.13
CA GLN A 255 17.46 -22.82 0.20
C GLN A 255 17.77 -23.64 -1.08
N THR A 256 16.73 -24.26 -1.65
CA THR A 256 16.75 -25.19 -2.78
C THR A 256 16.06 -24.58 -3.99
N ASP A 257 16.33 -25.15 -5.15
CA ASP A 257 15.75 -24.76 -6.43
C ASP A 257 14.34 -25.33 -6.68
N THR A 258 13.90 -26.26 -5.83
CA THR A 258 12.54 -26.83 -5.84
C THR A 258 11.55 -26.00 -5.04
N GLY A 259 12.02 -25.26 -4.02
CA GLY A 259 11.19 -24.43 -3.15
C GLY A 259 10.34 -23.41 -3.94
N GLY A 260 10.95 -22.77 -4.94
CA GLY A 260 10.27 -21.85 -5.85
C GLY A 260 9.03 -22.42 -6.54
N THR A 261 9.15 -23.63 -7.07
CA THR A 261 8.04 -24.31 -7.74
C THR A 261 6.89 -24.60 -6.77
N ARG A 262 7.21 -24.98 -5.52
CA ARG A 262 6.20 -25.20 -4.47
C ARG A 262 5.48 -23.90 -4.11
N ILE A 263 6.20 -22.79 -4.01
CA ILE A 263 5.61 -21.47 -3.72
C ILE A 263 4.67 -21.04 -4.85
N VAL A 264 5.08 -21.17 -6.11
CA VAL A 264 4.24 -20.87 -7.27
C VAL A 264 2.98 -21.74 -7.27
N SER A 265 3.12 -23.06 -7.04
CA SER A 265 1.97 -23.97 -6.94
C SER A 265 1.02 -23.58 -5.80
N GLY A 266 1.55 -23.24 -4.62
CA GLY A 266 0.76 -22.80 -3.48
C GLY A 266 -0.02 -21.51 -3.76
N ALA A 267 0.61 -20.55 -4.43
CA ALA A 267 -0.03 -19.32 -4.86
C ALA A 267 -1.16 -19.57 -5.87
N LEU A 268 -0.94 -20.45 -6.85
CA LEU A 268 -1.97 -20.82 -7.84
C LEU A 268 -3.15 -21.57 -7.20
N GLU A 269 -2.88 -22.51 -6.30
CA GLU A 269 -3.94 -23.22 -5.55
C GLU A 269 -4.72 -22.27 -4.63
N ARG A 270 -4.05 -21.29 -4.01
CA ARG A 270 -4.72 -20.20 -3.29
C ARG A 270 -5.61 -19.39 -4.22
N GLY A 271 -5.11 -19.00 -5.40
CA GLY A 271 -5.87 -18.29 -6.42
C GLY A 271 -7.13 -19.06 -6.82
N LYS A 272 -7.02 -20.36 -7.08
CA LYS A 272 -8.17 -21.24 -7.38
C LYS A 272 -9.20 -21.24 -6.26
N ARG A 273 -8.78 -21.42 -5.00
CA ARG A 273 -9.67 -21.35 -3.83
C ARG A 273 -10.35 -19.98 -3.67
N ALA A 274 -9.70 -18.91 -4.14
CA ALA A 274 -10.24 -17.56 -4.17
C ALA A 274 -11.13 -17.28 -5.41
N ASN A 275 -11.39 -18.26 -6.27
CA ASN A 275 -12.10 -18.11 -7.55
C ASN A 275 -11.39 -17.17 -8.55
N MET A 276 -10.07 -17.09 -8.47
CA MET A 276 -9.29 -16.45 -9.51
C MET A 276 -9.26 -17.33 -10.76
N VAL A 277 -9.35 -16.68 -11.92
CA VAL A 277 -9.28 -17.32 -13.22
C VAL A 277 -7.96 -16.99 -13.91
N PRO A 278 -7.43 -17.87 -14.77
CA PRO A 278 -6.26 -17.55 -15.59
C PRO A 278 -6.46 -16.27 -16.40
N ALA A 279 -5.38 -15.51 -16.59
CA ALA A 279 -5.34 -14.32 -17.43
C ALA A 279 -4.15 -14.39 -18.38
N THR A 280 -4.35 -13.92 -19.61
CA THR A 280 -3.27 -13.79 -20.60
C THR A 280 -2.94 -12.31 -20.77
N ILE A 281 -1.64 -11.99 -20.73
CA ILE A 281 -1.13 -10.64 -20.97
C ILE A 281 -0.01 -10.77 -22.01
N ASP A 282 -0.20 -10.11 -23.16
CA ASP A 282 0.73 -10.19 -24.27
C ASP A 282 2.10 -9.59 -23.92
N GLY A 283 3.17 -10.32 -24.26
CA GLY A 283 4.55 -9.90 -24.06
C GLY A 283 5.18 -10.33 -22.73
N LEU A 284 4.45 -11.01 -21.85
CA LEU A 284 5.05 -11.60 -20.66
C LEU A 284 5.83 -12.88 -20.99
N PRO A 285 6.94 -13.16 -20.26
CA PRO A 285 7.65 -14.43 -20.39
C PRO A 285 6.74 -15.65 -20.14
N ALA A 286 6.97 -16.75 -20.86
CA ALA A 286 6.11 -17.93 -20.85
C ALA A 286 5.98 -18.61 -19.47
N ASN A 287 6.96 -18.43 -18.60
CA ASN A 287 7.00 -18.95 -17.23
C ASN A 287 6.34 -18.03 -16.19
N VAL A 288 5.82 -16.86 -16.62
CA VAL A 288 4.98 -16.01 -15.77
C VAL A 288 3.53 -16.44 -15.90
N THR A 289 2.99 -17.01 -14.83
CA THR A 289 1.57 -17.36 -14.77
C THR A 289 0.79 -16.21 -14.16
N VAL A 290 -0.23 -15.72 -14.87
CA VAL A 290 -1.10 -14.64 -14.39
C VAL A 290 -2.50 -15.17 -14.10
N THR A 291 -3.04 -14.81 -12.96
CA THR A 291 -4.43 -15.05 -12.57
C THR A 291 -5.09 -13.72 -12.21
N LYS A 292 -6.42 -13.66 -12.36
CA LYS A 292 -7.19 -12.46 -12.04
C LYS A 292 -8.51 -12.80 -11.34
N ILE A 293 -9.04 -11.85 -10.62
CA ILE A 293 -10.43 -11.85 -10.18
C ILE A 293 -10.98 -10.43 -10.30
N LEU A 294 -12.17 -10.33 -10.89
CA LEU A 294 -12.89 -9.08 -11.06
C LEU A 294 -14.16 -9.15 -10.22
N VAL A 295 -14.33 -8.20 -9.31
CA VAL A 295 -15.50 -8.16 -8.43
C VAL A 295 -16.10 -6.76 -8.41
N ALA A 296 -17.31 -6.60 -7.87
CA ALA A 296 -17.89 -5.27 -7.75
C ALA A 296 -17.05 -4.41 -6.80
N GLY A 297 -16.51 -3.30 -7.30
CA GLY A 297 -15.74 -2.33 -6.53
C GLY A 297 -14.27 -2.67 -6.30
N ALA A 298 -13.77 -3.78 -6.84
CA ALA A 298 -12.35 -4.09 -6.85
C ALA A 298 -11.98 -5.11 -7.94
N ALA A 299 -10.74 -5.03 -8.41
CA ALA A 299 -10.18 -6.01 -9.30
C ALA A 299 -8.73 -6.29 -8.94
N TYR A 300 -8.30 -7.53 -9.15
CA TYR A 300 -7.04 -8.05 -8.64
C TYR A 300 -6.38 -8.90 -9.73
N TYR A 301 -5.12 -8.63 -10.00
CA TYR A 301 -4.25 -9.43 -10.84
C TYR A 301 -3.07 -9.92 -10.00
N GLU A 302 -2.71 -11.18 -10.17
CA GLU A 302 -1.54 -11.80 -9.56
C GLU A 302 -0.72 -12.48 -10.63
N ALA A 303 0.57 -12.18 -10.67
CA ALA A 303 1.54 -12.87 -11.50
C ALA A 303 2.55 -13.60 -10.62
N VAL A 304 2.83 -14.85 -10.94
CA VAL A 304 3.79 -15.69 -10.20
C VAL A 304 4.73 -16.41 -11.15
N TYR A 305 5.99 -16.52 -10.75
CA TYR A 305 6.98 -17.30 -11.50
C TYR A 305 8.10 -17.82 -10.59
N PRO A 306 8.66 -19.00 -10.90
CA PRO A 306 9.81 -19.54 -10.17
C PRO A 306 11.09 -18.84 -10.61
N ILE A 307 12.07 -18.82 -9.71
CA ILE A 307 13.46 -18.42 -9.95
C ILE A 307 14.40 -19.50 -9.41
N ASP A 308 15.70 -19.41 -9.70
CA ASP A 308 16.67 -20.45 -9.34
C ASP A 308 16.64 -20.85 -7.87
N LYS A 309 16.44 -19.89 -6.95
CA LYS A 309 16.36 -20.13 -5.50
C LYS A 309 15.15 -19.44 -4.88
N GLY A 310 13.97 -19.72 -5.45
CA GLY A 310 12.70 -19.31 -4.87
C GLY A 310 11.68 -18.87 -5.91
N ALA A 311 10.88 -17.86 -5.59
CA ALA A 311 9.82 -17.41 -6.49
C ALA A 311 9.58 -15.91 -6.38
N VAL A 312 8.95 -15.34 -7.41
CA VAL A 312 8.44 -13.97 -7.38
C VAL A 312 6.91 -14.02 -7.48
N ARG A 313 6.25 -13.19 -6.68
CA ARG A 313 4.82 -12.91 -6.75
C ARG A 313 4.60 -11.42 -6.87
N LEU A 314 3.83 -11.03 -7.87
CA LEU A 314 3.46 -9.66 -8.16
C LEU A 314 1.94 -9.56 -8.05
N VAL A 315 1.48 -8.50 -7.39
CA VAL A 315 0.06 -8.24 -7.19
C VAL A 315 -0.21 -6.81 -7.63
N VAL A 316 -1.23 -6.65 -8.47
CA VAL A 316 -1.80 -5.34 -8.80
C VAL A 316 -3.28 -5.39 -8.46
N LEU A 317 -3.68 -4.55 -7.50
CA LEU A 317 -5.05 -4.37 -7.07
C LEU A 317 -5.54 -3.01 -7.52
N GLN A 318 -6.78 -2.96 -8.00
CA GLN A 318 -7.55 -1.75 -8.22
C GLN A 318 -8.74 -1.69 -7.28
N SER A 319 -8.95 -0.54 -6.64
CA SER A 319 -10.20 -0.22 -5.93
C SER A 319 -11.12 0.66 -6.79
N GLY A 320 -12.42 0.54 -6.55
CA GLY A 320 -13.44 1.30 -7.27
C GLY A 320 -13.93 0.60 -8.55
N PRO A 321 -14.48 1.35 -9.52
CA PRO A 321 -14.95 0.78 -10.78
C PRO A 321 -13.84 0.05 -11.53
N ASN A 322 -14.14 -1.15 -12.00
CA ASN A 322 -13.15 -1.99 -12.68
C ASN A 322 -12.74 -1.34 -14.01
N ASN A 323 -11.45 -1.10 -14.16
CA ASN A 323 -10.81 -0.69 -15.41
C ASN A 323 -9.74 -1.71 -15.77
N GLU A 324 -10.18 -2.78 -16.42
CA GLU A 324 -9.33 -3.93 -16.74
C GLU A 324 -8.14 -3.55 -17.62
N ARG A 325 -8.31 -2.60 -18.56
CA ARG A 325 -7.21 -2.09 -19.38
C ARG A 325 -6.10 -1.47 -18.52
N GLN A 326 -6.47 -0.67 -17.51
CA GLN A 326 -5.50 -0.08 -16.59
C GLN A 326 -4.77 -1.15 -15.78
N LEU A 327 -5.48 -2.18 -15.30
CA LEU A 327 -4.90 -3.31 -14.56
C LEU A 327 -3.94 -4.14 -15.41
N VAL A 328 -4.33 -4.46 -16.65
CA VAL A 328 -3.47 -5.21 -17.58
C VAL A 328 -2.19 -4.43 -17.86
N ASN A 329 -2.28 -3.12 -18.14
CA ASN A 329 -1.11 -2.28 -18.37
C ASN A 329 -0.21 -2.18 -17.12
N ALA A 330 -0.82 -2.02 -15.94
CA ALA A 330 -0.10 -1.95 -14.68
C ALA A 330 0.60 -3.28 -14.34
N MET A 331 -0.09 -4.41 -14.52
CA MET A 331 0.50 -5.74 -14.32
C MET A 331 1.61 -6.01 -15.33
N LYS A 332 1.40 -5.68 -16.61
CA LYS A 332 2.41 -5.83 -17.66
C LYS A 332 3.69 -5.09 -17.32
N ARG A 333 3.59 -3.78 -17.05
CA ARG A 333 4.74 -2.94 -16.65
C ARG A 333 5.44 -3.50 -15.42
N THR A 334 4.67 -3.91 -14.40
CA THR A 334 5.25 -4.47 -13.16
C THR A 334 6.01 -5.77 -13.43
N ALA A 335 5.44 -6.67 -14.22
CA ALA A 335 6.05 -7.95 -14.58
C ALA A 335 7.27 -7.77 -15.49
N GLU A 336 7.24 -6.86 -16.46
CA GLU A 336 8.41 -6.54 -17.30
C GLU A 336 9.59 -6.02 -16.47
N LEU A 337 9.33 -5.08 -15.55
CA LEU A 337 10.37 -4.58 -14.65
C LEU A 337 10.90 -5.66 -13.71
N ALA A 338 10.01 -6.48 -13.13
CA ALA A 338 10.41 -7.53 -12.22
C ALA A 338 11.21 -8.63 -12.92
N THR A 339 10.82 -9.04 -14.12
CA THR A 339 11.49 -10.10 -14.88
C THR A 339 12.81 -9.63 -15.51
N ALA A 340 12.95 -8.33 -15.79
CA ALA A 340 14.23 -7.75 -16.19
C ALA A 340 15.27 -7.77 -15.05
N SER A 341 14.82 -7.56 -13.81
CA SER A 341 15.68 -7.54 -12.61
C SER A 341 15.90 -8.93 -11.99
N ILE A 342 14.86 -9.75 -11.95
CA ILE A 342 14.82 -11.07 -11.34
C ILE A 342 14.29 -12.05 -12.39
N LYS A 343 15.23 -12.72 -13.08
CA LYS A 343 14.91 -13.57 -14.22
C LYS A 343 14.11 -14.80 -13.80
N PRO A 344 13.00 -15.10 -14.50
CA PRO A 344 12.31 -16.38 -14.37
C PRO A 344 13.20 -17.59 -14.73
N LYS A 345 13.01 -18.70 -14.02
CA LYS A 345 13.64 -20.02 -14.31
C LYS A 345 12.95 -20.73 -15.46
#